data_AF-A0A950Y437-F1
#
_entry.id   AF-A0A950Y437-F1
#
_cell.length_a   1.000
_cell.length_b   1.000
_cell.length_c   1.000
_cell.angle_alpha   90.00
_cell.angle_beta   90.00
_cell.angle_gamma   90.00
#
_symmetry.space_group_name_H-M   'P 1'
#
loop_
_entity.id
_entity.type
_entity.pdbx_description
1 polymer ?
#
loop_
_entity_poly.entity_id
_entity_poly.type
_entity_poly.pdbx_seq_one_letter_code
_entity_poly.pdbx_strand_id
1 'polypeptide(L)'
;MRKLARLWCGLAIAALLVFAAGPGFRSQRQFEEHFEKHGREFGNVTPQQYLHLAQELRDAPAGGPILEAIKPGGIITRFDRRTGSFGAYNADGTIRTFFIPNDGERYFHRQAKRPD
;
A
#
# COMPACT_ATOMS: atom_id res chain seq x y z
N MET A 1 -0.76 -53.70 -18.50
CA MET A 1 -0.16 -52.76 -19.47
C MET A 1 0.49 -51.62 -18.69
N ARG A 2 1.65 -51.18 -19.15
CA ARG A 2 2.66 -50.35 -18.47
C ARG A 2 2.29 -48.85 -18.40
N LYS A 3 2.52 -48.25 -17.22
CA LYS A 3 2.96 -46.86 -16.95
C LYS A 3 1.95 -45.75 -17.34
N LEU A 4 1.79 -44.62 -16.65
CA LEU A 4 2.75 -43.77 -15.95
C LEU A 4 2.11 -43.08 -14.73
N ALA A 5 2.86 -43.05 -13.63
CA ALA A 5 2.75 -42.02 -12.61
C ALA A 5 3.13 -40.66 -13.21
N ARG A 6 2.34 -39.63 -12.95
CA ARG A 6 2.77 -38.23 -13.10
C ARG A 6 2.76 -37.60 -11.71
N LEU A 7 3.90 -37.74 -11.05
CA LEU A 7 4.29 -36.89 -9.92
C LEU A 7 4.38 -35.45 -10.47
N TRP A 8 3.42 -34.60 -10.11
CA TRP A 8 3.62 -33.17 -10.22
C TRP A 8 4.24 -32.69 -8.91
N CYS A 9 5.57 -32.66 -8.89
CA CYS A 9 6.33 -31.80 -7.98
C CYS A 9 6.06 -30.34 -8.36
N GLY A 10 5.04 -29.74 -7.76
CA GLY A 10 4.90 -28.29 -7.72
C GLY A 10 5.55 -27.78 -6.44
N LEU A 11 6.74 -27.20 -6.56
CA LEU A 11 7.49 -26.58 -5.47
C LEU A 11 6.58 -25.72 -4.57
N ALA A 12 6.58 -26.02 -3.28
CA ALA A 12 6.20 -25.06 -2.25
C ALA A 12 7.23 -23.92 -2.28
N ILE A 13 6.89 -22.79 -2.89
CA ILE A 13 7.57 -21.52 -2.58
C ILE A 13 6.76 -20.88 -1.48
N ALA A 14 7.05 -21.27 -0.24
CA ALA A 14 6.84 -20.37 0.88
C ALA A 14 7.77 -19.17 0.62
N ALA A 15 7.23 -18.10 0.05
CA ALA A 15 7.96 -16.86 -0.12
C ALA A 15 8.26 -16.33 1.29
N LEU A 16 9.46 -16.65 1.78
CA LEU A 16 10.03 -16.06 2.98
C LEU A 16 10.36 -14.60 2.62
N LEU A 17 9.35 -13.74 2.61
CA LEU A 17 9.54 -12.32 2.44
C LEU A 17 10.09 -11.80 3.77
N VAL A 18 11.42 -11.85 3.88
CA VAL A 18 12.15 -10.98 4.82
C VAL A 18 11.91 -9.56 4.33
N PHE A 19 10.77 -8.97 4.68
CA PHE A 19 10.52 -7.56 4.47
C PHE A 19 11.39 -6.81 5.47
N ALA A 20 12.55 -6.32 5.02
CA ALA A 20 13.03 -5.06 5.54
C ALA A 20 11.87 -4.09 5.32
N ALA A 21 11.19 -3.67 6.39
CA ALA A 21 10.12 -2.70 6.29
C ALA A 21 10.71 -1.47 5.58
N GLY A 22 10.33 -1.26 4.32
CA GLY A 22 10.86 -0.16 3.51
C GLY A 22 10.53 1.20 4.14
N PRO A 23 10.90 2.32 3.53
CA PRO A 23 10.80 3.65 4.15
C PRO A 23 9.46 3.93 4.85
N GLY A 24 9.50 4.54 6.02
CA GLY A 24 8.30 4.98 6.73
C GLY A 24 7.84 6.37 6.28
N PHE A 25 7.21 7.11 7.18
CA PHE A 25 7.06 8.55 7.03
C PHE A 25 8.42 9.25 7.13
N ARG A 26 8.49 10.52 6.72
CA ARG A 26 9.75 11.30 6.70
C ARG A 26 10.40 11.40 8.10
N SER A 27 9.60 11.41 9.15
CA SER A 27 10.08 11.45 10.53
C SER A 27 9.10 10.78 11.48
N GLN A 28 9.59 10.43 12.67
CA GLN A 28 8.76 9.89 13.75
C GLN A 28 7.62 10.83 14.13
N ARG A 29 7.90 12.13 14.25
CA ARG A 29 6.86 13.14 14.54
C ARG A 29 5.76 13.16 13.47
N GLN A 30 6.13 13.12 12.19
CA GLN A 30 5.13 13.11 11.11
C GLN A 30 4.29 11.83 11.16
N PHE A 31 4.91 10.68 11.46
CA PHE A 31 4.20 9.42 11.62
C PHE A 31 3.19 9.47 12.77
N GLU A 32 3.60 9.96 13.94
CA GLU A 32 2.73 10.07 15.12
C GLU A 32 1.55 11.01 14.87
N GLU A 33 1.80 12.21 14.33
CA GLU A 33 0.75 13.17 13.96
C GLU A 33 -0.23 12.58 12.94
N HIS A 34 0.27 11.81 11.98
CA HIS A 34 -0.55 11.19 10.95
C HIS A 34 -1.40 10.04 11.52
N PHE A 35 -0.80 9.20 12.37
CA PHE A 35 -1.51 8.13 13.08
C PHE A 35 -2.59 8.67 14.02
N GLU A 36 -2.32 9.72 14.77
CA GLU A 36 -3.32 10.34 15.67
C GLU A 36 -4.56 10.80 14.90
N LYS A 37 -4.35 11.34 13.69
CA LYS A 37 -5.41 11.85 12.83
C LYS A 37 -6.20 10.74 12.13
N HIS A 38 -5.52 9.75 11.57
CA HIS A 38 -6.11 8.80 10.61
C HIS A 38 -6.15 7.34 11.11
N GLY A 39 -5.41 6.99 12.16
CA GLY A 39 -5.30 5.61 12.64
C GLY A 39 -6.65 4.95 12.96
N ARG A 40 -7.59 5.71 13.53
CA ARG A 40 -8.95 5.24 13.86
C ARG A 40 -9.79 4.85 12.64
N GLU A 41 -9.47 5.35 11.45
CA GLU A 41 -10.17 4.98 10.21
C GLU A 41 -9.97 3.50 9.87
N PHE A 42 -8.90 2.89 10.39
CA PHE A 42 -8.52 1.49 10.17
C PHE A 42 -8.94 0.58 11.34
N GLY A 43 -9.81 1.07 12.24
CA GLY A 43 -10.25 0.36 13.43
C GLY A 43 -9.28 0.48 14.61
N ASN A 44 -9.22 -0.55 15.45
CA ASN A 44 -8.36 -0.57 16.64
C ASN A 44 -6.95 -1.09 16.30
N VAL A 45 -6.23 -0.35 15.45
CA VAL A 45 -4.86 -0.68 15.04
C VAL A 45 -3.83 0.01 15.93
N THR A 46 -2.69 -0.65 16.14
CA THR A 46 -1.50 -0.02 16.73
C THR A 46 -0.81 0.90 15.70
N PRO A 47 0.05 1.84 16.13
CA PRO A 47 0.86 2.62 15.20
C PRO A 47 1.63 1.75 14.20
N GLN A 48 2.23 0.65 14.66
CA GLN A 48 3.03 -0.24 13.82
C GLN A 48 2.17 -0.98 12.78
N GLN A 49 0.97 -1.41 13.16
CA GLN A 49 0.02 -2.01 12.22
C GLN A 49 -0.43 -0.99 11.17
N TYR A 50 -0.67 0.25 11.57
CA TYR A 50 -1.00 1.33 10.65
C TYR A 50 0.13 1.62 9.65
N LEU A 51 1.38 1.68 10.13
CA LEU A 51 2.56 1.82 9.26
C LEU A 51 2.66 0.65 8.28
N HIS A 52 2.41 -0.58 8.76
CA HIS A 52 2.42 -1.77 7.92
C HIS A 52 1.36 -1.69 6.82
N LEU A 53 0.11 -1.33 7.13
CA LEU A 53 -0.95 -1.14 6.13
C LEU A 53 -0.56 -0.11 5.05
N ALA A 54 0.08 0.99 5.46
CA ALA A 54 0.56 2.00 4.53
C ALA A 54 1.65 1.48 3.59
N GLN A 55 2.56 0.64 4.11
CA GLN A 55 3.62 -0.03 3.34
C GLN A 55 3.06 -1.15 2.45
N GLU A 56 2.08 -1.92 2.92
CA GLU A 56 1.41 -2.95 2.11
C GLU A 56 0.74 -2.32 0.88
N LEU A 57 0.04 -1.19 1.02
CA LEU A 57 -0.51 -0.48 -0.14
C LEU A 57 0.59 0.06 -1.07
N ARG A 58 1.71 0.52 -0.51
CA ARG A 58 2.87 1.01 -1.27
C ARG A 58 3.56 -0.09 -2.07
N ASP A 59 3.54 -1.32 -1.56
CA ASP A 59 4.32 -2.42 -2.13
C ASP A 59 3.43 -3.38 -2.93
N ALA A 60 2.10 -3.24 -2.82
CA ALA A 60 1.14 -4.02 -3.61
C ALA A 60 1.33 -3.80 -5.12
N PRO A 61 1.14 -4.85 -5.94
CA PRO A 61 1.18 -4.71 -7.39
C PRO A 61 0.01 -3.84 -7.86
N ALA A 62 0.29 -2.88 -8.75
CA ALA A 62 -0.74 -2.09 -9.40
C ALA A 62 -1.60 -2.95 -10.35
N GLY A 63 -2.86 -2.55 -10.51
CA GLY A 63 -3.86 -3.30 -11.28
C GLY A 63 -4.85 -4.07 -10.41
N GLY A 64 -5.92 -4.56 -11.03
CA GLY A 64 -7.03 -5.19 -10.31
C GLY A 64 -7.68 -4.21 -9.30
N PRO A 65 -7.64 -4.50 -7.98
CA PRO A 65 -8.20 -3.60 -6.97
C PRO A 65 -7.31 -2.39 -6.66
N ILE A 66 -6.03 -2.41 -7.05
CA ILE A 66 -5.09 -1.33 -6.75
C ILE A 66 -5.03 -0.36 -7.94
N LEU A 67 -5.52 0.85 -7.71
CA LEU A 67 -5.32 1.97 -8.62
C LEU A 67 -4.00 2.65 -8.31
N GLU A 68 -3.32 3.12 -9.36
CA GLU A 68 -2.09 3.87 -9.27
C GLU A 68 -2.11 5.06 -10.23
N ALA A 69 -1.57 6.19 -9.78
CA ALA A 69 -1.24 7.32 -10.63
C ALA A 69 0.14 7.87 -10.24
N ILE A 70 1.00 8.06 -11.23
CA ILE A 70 2.34 8.63 -11.08
C ILE A 70 2.31 10.06 -11.61
N LYS A 71 2.71 11.01 -10.77
CA LYS A 71 2.74 12.44 -11.08
C LYS A 71 4.12 12.88 -11.58
N PRO A 72 4.22 14.06 -12.21
CA PRO A 72 5.51 14.71 -12.41
C PRO A 72 6.29 14.81 -11.09
N GLY A 73 7.62 14.72 -11.16
CA GLY A 73 8.46 14.62 -9.95
C GLY A 73 8.42 13.26 -9.23
N GLY A 74 7.70 12.26 -9.76
CA GLY A 74 7.75 10.88 -9.28
C GLY A 74 6.93 10.61 -8.03
N ILE A 75 5.97 11.48 -7.70
CA ILE A 75 5.01 11.19 -6.62
C ILE A 75 4.05 10.11 -7.09
N ILE A 76 3.93 9.04 -6.32
CA ILE A 76 3.06 7.91 -6.60
C ILE A 76 1.86 8.00 -5.68
N THR A 77 0.64 7.98 -6.23
CA THR A 77 -0.60 7.89 -5.45
C THR A 77 -1.28 6.57 -5.74
N ARG A 78 -1.84 5.92 -4.71
CA ARG A 78 -2.49 4.62 -4.81
C ARG A 78 -3.80 4.59 -4.07
N PHE A 79 -4.71 3.73 -4.53
CA PHE A 79 -5.98 3.48 -3.89
C PHE A 79 -6.35 2.00 -3.98
N ASP A 80 -6.69 1.37 -2.85
CA ASP A 80 -7.19 0.00 -2.80
C ASP A 80 -8.71 -0.02 -2.73
N ARG A 81 -9.37 -0.50 -3.79
CA ARG A 81 -10.82 -0.61 -3.89
C ARG A 81 -11.45 -1.53 -2.85
N ARG A 82 -10.70 -2.48 -2.30
CA ARG A 82 -11.23 -3.44 -1.30
C ARG A 82 -11.39 -2.80 0.06
N THR A 83 -10.43 -1.98 0.45
CA THR A 83 -10.36 -1.38 1.78
C THR A 83 -10.79 0.09 1.79
N GLY A 84 -10.83 0.74 0.63
CA GLY A 84 -11.05 2.18 0.51
C GLY A 84 -9.81 3.00 0.87
N SER A 85 -8.66 2.37 1.12
CA SER A 85 -7.44 3.05 1.55
C SER A 85 -6.80 3.83 0.41
N PHE A 86 -6.37 5.05 0.69
CA PHE A 86 -5.58 5.90 -0.19
C PHE A 86 -4.18 6.11 0.39
N GLY A 87 -3.15 6.07 -0.45
CA GLY A 87 -1.76 6.37 -0.09
C GLY A 87 -1.08 7.30 -1.08
N ALA A 88 -0.13 8.11 -0.62
CA ALA A 88 0.78 8.84 -1.49
C ALA A 88 2.23 8.69 -1.02
N TYR A 89 3.15 8.57 -1.97
CA TYR A 89 4.53 8.19 -1.74
C TYR A 89 5.46 9.04 -2.61
N ASN A 90 6.65 9.33 -2.08
CA ASN A 90 7.74 9.87 -2.91
C ASN A 90 8.31 8.76 -3.81
N ALA A 91 9.12 9.15 -4.80
CA ALA A 91 9.80 8.22 -5.69
C ALA A 91 10.72 7.22 -4.95
N ASP A 92 11.23 7.60 -3.77
CA ASP A 92 12.03 6.74 -2.89
C ASP A 92 11.21 5.81 -1.99
N GLY A 93 9.87 5.86 -2.08
CA GLY A 93 8.96 5.05 -1.27
C GLY A 93 8.64 5.64 0.12
N THR A 94 9.15 6.83 0.47
CA THR A 94 8.76 7.54 1.71
C THR A 94 7.27 7.86 1.69
N ILE A 95 6.59 7.54 2.79
CA ILE A 95 5.14 7.76 2.95
C ILE A 95 4.87 9.26 3.14
N ARG A 96 4.03 9.83 2.27
CA ARG A 96 3.54 11.21 2.38
C ARG A 96 2.20 11.28 3.11
N THR A 97 1.32 10.31 2.88
CA THR A 97 0.00 10.18 3.53
C THR A 97 -0.55 8.77 3.36
N PHE A 98 -1.46 8.36 4.23
CA PHE A 98 -2.22 7.11 4.14
C PHE A 98 -3.54 7.22 4.91
N PHE A 99 -4.71 7.08 4.29
CA PHE A 99 -6.00 7.29 4.99
C PHE A 99 -7.18 6.74 4.20
N ILE A 100 -8.39 6.70 4.77
CA ILE A 100 -9.64 6.34 4.07
C ILE A 100 -10.41 7.63 3.70
N PRO A 101 -10.37 8.09 2.44
CA PRO A 101 -11.12 9.27 2.03
C PRO A 101 -12.64 9.03 2.07
N ASN A 102 -13.39 10.00 2.58
CA ASN A 102 -14.86 9.95 2.66
C ASN A 102 -15.55 9.70 1.31
N ASP A 103 -14.96 10.14 0.21
CA ASP A 103 -15.51 9.97 -1.12
C ASP A 103 -14.83 8.85 -1.95
N GLY A 104 -14.02 8.02 -1.27
CA GLY A 104 -13.45 6.80 -1.81
C GLY A 104 -12.66 7.01 -3.10
N GLU A 105 -12.94 6.19 -4.11
CA GLU A 105 -12.24 6.22 -5.40
C GLU A 105 -12.34 7.58 -6.10
N ARG A 106 -13.41 8.37 -5.88
CA ARG A 106 -13.51 9.72 -6.45
C ARG A 106 -12.41 10.64 -5.94
N TYR A 107 -11.93 10.43 -4.71
CA TYR A 107 -10.82 11.18 -4.14
C TYR A 107 -9.54 10.91 -4.93
N PHE A 108 -9.26 9.63 -5.18
CA PHE A 108 -8.10 9.19 -5.97
C PHE A 108 -8.10 9.85 -7.35
N HIS A 109 -9.21 9.80 -8.08
CA HIS A 109 -9.33 10.42 -9.41
C HIS A 109 -9.13 11.94 -9.39
N ARG A 110 -9.51 12.63 -8.32
CA ARG A 110 -9.20 14.06 -8.15
C ARG A 110 -7.72 14.28 -7.87
N GLN A 111 -7.11 13.49 -7.00
CA GLN A 111 -5.68 13.62 -6.70
C GLN A 111 -4.80 13.35 -7.92
N ALA A 112 -5.16 12.37 -8.74
CA ALA A 112 -4.44 12.02 -9.96
C ALA A 112 -4.41 13.16 -10.99
N LYS A 113 -5.39 14.07 -10.95
CA LYS A 113 -5.50 15.21 -11.89
C LYS A 113 -4.90 16.52 -11.36
N ARG A 114 -4.49 16.58 -10.09
CA ARG A 114 -3.94 17.81 -9.51
C ARG A 114 -2.52 18.06 -10.06
N PRO A 115 -2.23 19.28 -10.57
CA PRO A 115 -0.86 19.70 -10.78
C PRO A 115 -0.12 19.72 -9.43
N ASP A 116 1.18 19.42 -9.44
CA ASP A 116 2.01 19.33 -8.23
C ASP A 116 2.10 20.64 -7.44
#